data_AF-A0A936BBT5-F1
#
_entry.id   AF-A0A936BBT5-F1
#
_cell.length_a   1.000
_cell.length_b   1.000
_cell.length_c   1.000
_cell.angle_alpha   90.00
_cell.angle_beta   90.00
_cell.angle_gamma   90.00
#
_symmetry.space_group_name_H-M   'P 1'
#
loop_
_entity.id
_entity.type
_entity.pdbx_description
1 polymer ?
#
loop_
_entity_poly.entity_id
_entity_poly.type
_entity_poly.pdbx_seq_one_letter_code
_entity_poly.pdbx_strand_id
1 'polypeptide(L)'
;MPHRALPLTFRFDDTHNLLTLARAGESAAIIGLSGVGKSNFFTHVANPAVQRHHLGSTAENLLLVCINCHYAADFTSRSLYSLILEQLEAIPQLTAEQRQAVQQHHETLLSTGDDKLRAQRYFKLAIRTILADTQFQLAFFFDQFQDVYQQADSRFFAHLRGLRDEYKYRLCYFIFSRYLPDTLEDPDREEFGELFLSHTYGLKPYNLDDAATQLHRFSRRYQFPAPTSELIAQIHYLTGGHNGMLRAVYMAIAPQEEQLPAEVNEAVAKLLTYPPIAAEVHKIWYSLTYAEQLVIHHIVRQQTTGEPLNAAVVHQMQLKGLLANTANPPLVNIPLLAHLASQQEFSQELVAFDPQTQRVSILGRSAPPFTPIELRIFQMLYDRAGELISSQEICQTVWNDLGADSALKTNIRRLRKKIEPDPTTPRFLLTQHGLGYQLNLE
;
A
#
# COMPACT_ATOMS: atom_id res chain seq x y z
N MET A 1 14.03 -15.77 -21.86
CA MET A 1 14.58 -14.64 -22.64
C MET A 1 15.47 -13.78 -21.74
N PRO A 2 16.79 -13.71 -21.99
CA PRO A 2 17.79 -13.07 -21.10
C PRO A 2 17.63 -11.55 -20.92
N HIS A 3 16.81 -10.87 -21.73
CA HIS A 3 16.59 -9.41 -21.64
C HIS A 3 15.66 -8.96 -20.49
N ARG A 4 15.12 -9.87 -19.68
CA ARG A 4 14.22 -9.54 -18.54
C ARG A 4 14.91 -9.48 -17.18
N ALA A 5 16.12 -10.02 -17.00
CA ALA A 5 16.76 -10.04 -15.70
C ALA A 5 17.29 -8.65 -15.31
N LEU A 6 16.96 -8.21 -14.09
CA LEU A 6 17.59 -7.07 -13.44
C LEU A 6 19.01 -7.46 -12.98
N PRO A 7 19.97 -6.52 -12.94
CA PRO A 7 21.30 -6.80 -12.38
C PRO A 7 21.16 -7.24 -10.93
N LEU A 8 22.09 -8.07 -10.44
CA LEU A 8 22.09 -8.57 -9.05
C LEU A 8 22.18 -7.44 -8.01
N THR A 9 22.61 -6.26 -8.42
CA THR A 9 22.75 -5.05 -7.60
C THR A 9 21.53 -4.14 -7.64
N PHE A 10 20.46 -4.50 -8.36
CA PHE A 10 19.26 -3.68 -8.43
C PHE A 10 18.61 -3.54 -7.04
N ARG A 11 18.34 -2.31 -6.61
CA ARG A 11 17.86 -2.00 -5.25
C ARG A 11 18.70 -2.73 -4.20
N PHE A 12 20.03 -2.60 -4.28
CA PHE A 12 20.96 -3.37 -3.45
C PHE A 12 20.64 -3.26 -1.95
N ASP A 13 20.50 -2.04 -1.43
CA ASP A 13 20.26 -1.81 0.01
C ASP A 13 18.90 -2.38 0.45
N ASP A 14 17.84 -2.12 -0.30
CA ASP A 14 16.50 -2.66 -0.01
C ASP A 14 16.51 -4.20 0.00
N THR A 15 17.15 -4.80 -1.00
CA THR A 15 17.26 -6.26 -1.17
C THR A 15 18.09 -6.87 -0.04
N HIS A 16 19.24 -6.28 0.27
CA HIS A 16 20.14 -6.77 1.29
C HIS A 16 19.51 -6.73 2.68
N ASN A 17 18.90 -5.60 3.04
CA ASN A 17 18.25 -5.43 4.34
C ASN A 17 17.10 -6.42 4.52
N LEU A 18 16.25 -6.53 3.51
CA LEU A 18 15.10 -7.42 3.53
C LEU A 18 15.51 -8.90 3.64
N LEU A 19 16.48 -9.34 2.84
CA LEU A 19 16.97 -10.72 2.89
C LEU A 19 17.67 -11.04 4.21
N THR A 20 18.38 -10.07 4.79
CA THR A 20 19.03 -10.22 6.10
C THR A 20 18.00 -10.40 7.21
N LEU A 21 16.92 -9.62 7.21
CA LEU A 21 15.80 -9.79 8.15
C LEU A 21 15.11 -11.14 7.99
N ALA A 22 14.84 -11.55 6.74
CA ALA A 22 14.21 -12.83 6.46
C ALA A 22 15.08 -14.00 6.98
N ARG A 23 16.40 -13.87 6.82
CA ARG A 23 17.37 -14.86 7.32
C ARG A 23 17.45 -14.88 8.86
N ALA A 24 17.28 -13.73 9.51
CA ALA A 24 17.16 -13.65 10.96
C ALA A 24 15.80 -14.18 11.49
N GLY A 25 14.83 -14.41 10.59
CA GLY A 25 13.46 -14.79 10.95
C GLY A 25 12.68 -13.64 11.58
N GLU A 26 13.04 -12.40 11.24
CA GLU A 26 12.35 -11.19 11.65
C GLU A 26 11.26 -10.82 10.63
N SER A 27 10.12 -10.36 11.15
CA SER A 27 9.02 -9.86 10.33
C SER A 27 9.21 -8.37 10.06
N ALA A 28 8.75 -7.89 8.91
CA ALA A 28 8.89 -6.48 8.53
C ALA A 28 7.70 -5.94 7.72
N ALA A 29 7.39 -4.65 7.90
CA ALA A 29 6.45 -3.93 7.06
C ALA A 29 7.19 -3.07 6.03
N ILE A 30 6.76 -3.17 4.78
CA ILE A 30 7.35 -2.46 3.65
C ILE A 30 6.31 -1.53 3.05
N ILE A 31 6.61 -0.24 3.10
CA ILE A 31 5.68 0.82 2.74
C ILE A 31 6.16 1.47 1.46
N GLY A 32 5.32 1.56 0.45
CA GLY A 32 5.73 2.20 -0.79
C GLY A 32 4.59 2.72 -1.63
N LEU A 33 4.87 3.78 -2.39
CA LEU A 33 3.92 4.38 -3.30
C LEU A 33 3.44 3.39 -4.36
N SER A 34 2.22 3.62 -4.86
CA SER A 34 1.71 2.91 -6.01
C SER A 34 2.62 3.16 -7.22
N GLY A 35 3.07 2.11 -7.90
CA GLY A 35 3.90 2.23 -9.09
C GLY A 35 5.40 2.40 -8.85
N VAL A 36 5.87 2.40 -7.59
CA VAL A 36 7.29 2.61 -7.22
C VAL A 36 8.24 1.48 -7.68
N GLY A 37 7.71 0.35 -8.15
CA GLY A 37 8.47 -0.81 -8.61
C GLY A 37 8.41 -2.05 -7.70
N LYS A 38 7.42 -2.13 -6.79
CA LYS A 38 7.20 -3.29 -5.91
C LYS A 38 7.26 -4.63 -6.63
N SER A 39 6.48 -4.82 -7.71
CA SER A 39 6.45 -6.10 -8.44
C SER A 39 7.80 -6.51 -9.04
N ASN A 40 8.58 -5.52 -9.54
CA ASN A 40 9.94 -5.78 -10.01
C ASN A 40 10.85 -6.20 -8.86
N PHE A 41 10.72 -5.54 -7.71
CA PHE A 41 11.47 -5.86 -6.50
C PHE A 41 11.16 -7.27 -5.98
N PHE A 42 9.88 -7.67 -5.89
CA PHE A 42 9.52 -9.05 -5.51
C PHE A 42 10.13 -10.10 -6.45
N THR A 43 9.97 -9.90 -7.76
CA THR A 43 10.53 -10.82 -8.75
C THR A 43 12.06 -10.88 -8.65
N HIS A 44 12.70 -9.76 -8.30
CA HIS A 44 14.13 -9.68 -8.10
C HIS A 44 14.58 -10.46 -6.85
N VAL A 45 13.97 -10.19 -5.70
CA VAL A 45 14.27 -10.82 -4.41
C VAL A 45 13.99 -12.34 -4.43
N ALA A 46 12.95 -12.77 -5.15
CA ALA A 46 12.63 -14.19 -5.30
C ALA A 46 13.64 -14.96 -6.19
N ASN A 47 14.52 -14.26 -6.92
CA ASN A 47 15.50 -14.92 -7.79
C ASN A 47 16.61 -15.60 -6.95
N PRO A 48 16.83 -16.92 -7.11
CA PRO A 48 17.87 -17.64 -6.36
C PRO A 48 19.29 -17.08 -6.55
N ALA A 49 19.60 -16.50 -7.72
CA ALA A 49 20.89 -15.88 -7.96
C ALA A 49 21.08 -14.59 -7.14
N VAL A 50 20.02 -13.82 -6.94
CA VAL A 50 20.01 -12.62 -6.11
C VAL A 50 20.15 -13.00 -4.64
N GLN A 51 19.39 -14.00 -4.18
CA GLN A 51 19.51 -14.50 -2.81
C GLN A 51 20.93 -14.98 -2.50
N ARG A 52 21.54 -15.76 -3.41
CA ARG A 52 22.94 -16.19 -3.29
C ARG A 52 23.93 -15.03 -3.31
N HIS A 53 23.67 -13.98 -4.08
CA HIS A 53 24.53 -12.80 -4.11
C HIS A 53 24.56 -12.09 -2.75
N HIS A 54 23.41 -11.94 -2.08
CA HIS A 54 23.31 -11.21 -0.81
C HIS A 54 23.56 -12.06 0.44
N LEU A 55 23.19 -13.34 0.43
CA LEU A 55 23.25 -14.22 1.62
C LEU A 55 24.32 -15.33 1.52
N GLY A 56 25.01 -15.44 0.38
CA GLY A 56 25.98 -16.50 0.14
C GLY A 56 25.37 -17.91 0.19
N SER A 57 26.10 -18.87 0.77
CA SER A 57 25.65 -20.27 0.92
C SER A 57 24.40 -20.40 1.80
N THR A 58 24.13 -19.43 2.67
CA THR A 58 22.98 -19.49 3.57
C THR A 58 21.64 -19.26 2.88
N ALA A 59 21.65 -18.79 1.63
CA ALA A 59 20.47 -18.62 0.80
C ALA A 59 19.71 -19.94 0.55
N GLU A 60 20.40 -21.07 0.53
CA GLU A 60 19.80 -22.37 0.17
C GLU A 60 18.71 -22.83 1.15
N ASN A 61 18.77 -22.35 2.38
CA ASN A 61 17.80 -22.67 3.43
C ASN A 61 16.62 -21.71 3.47
N LEU A 62 16.66 -20.58 2.75
CA LEU A 62 15.60 -19.57 2.79
C LEU A 62 14.57 -19.82 1.67
N LEU A 63 13.36 -20.15 2.07
CA LEU A 63 12.21 -20.33 1.18
C LEU A 63 11.36 -19.05 1.19
N LEU A 64 11.51 -18.23 0.15
CA LEU A 64 10.67 -17.05 -0.05
C LEU A 64 9.39 -17.42 -0.79
N VAL A 65 8.25 -17.04 -0.20
CA VAL A 65 6.93 -17.36 -0.73
C VAL A 65 6.16 -16.07 -0.95
N CYS A 66 6.09 -15.63 -2.21
CA CYS A 66 5.40 -14.41 -2.58
C CYS A 66 3.91 -14.69 -2.79
N ILE A 67 3.06 -13.97 -2.06
CA ILE A 67 1.61 -14.10 -2.06
C ILE A 67 1.02 -12.78 -2.52
N ASN A 68 0.37 -12.79 -3.67
CA ASN A 68 -0.40 -11.63 -4.13
C ASN A 68 -1.84 -11.74 -3.62
N CYS A 69 -2.18 -10.95 -2.61
CA CYS A 69 -3.50 -11.02 -1.97
C CYS A 69 -4.64 -10.57 -2.89
N HIS A 70 -4.35 -9.92 -4.01
CA HIS A 70 -5.34 -9.58 -5.03
C HIS A 70 -6.00 -10.81 -5.68
N TYR A 71 -5.32 -11.96 -5.65
CA TYR A 71 -5.84 -13.21 -6.20
C TYR A 71 -6.71 -14.00 -5.20
N ALA A 72 -6.91 -13.49 -3.98
CA ALA A 72 -7.81 -14.12 -3.03
C ALA A 72 -9.26 -14.10 -3.56
N ALA A 73 -9.91 -15.26 -3.61
CA ALA A 73 -11.31 -15.37 -4.04
C ALA A 73 -12.28 -14.64 -3.09
N ASP A 74 -11.99 -14.71 -1.80
CA ASP A 74 -12.61 -13.97 -0.71
C ASP A 74 -11.61 -13.85 0.46
N PHE A 75 -11.98 -13.13 1.51
CA PHE A 75 -11.12 -12.91 2.69
C PHE A 75 -11.41 -13.90 3.84
N THR A 76 -12.02 -15.05 3.55
CA THR A 76 -12.17 -16.11 4.55
C THR A 76 -10.83 -16.79 4.82
N SER A 77 -10.62 -17.30 6.03
CA SER A 77 -9.38 -18.00 6.39
C SER A 77 -9.09 -19.17 5.45
N ARG A 78 -10.12 -19.91 5.01
CA ARG A 78 -9.97 -21.02 4.05
C ARG A 78 -9.37 -20.54 2.73
N SER A 79 -9.92 -19.50 2.13
CA SER A 79 -9.45 -18.95 0.86
C SER A 79 -8.04 -18.36 0.97
N LEU A 80 -7.75 -17.67 2.08
CA LEU A 80 -6.42 -17.12 2.34
C LEU A 80 -5.38 -18.22 2.56
N TYR A 81 -5.70 -19.26 3.34
CA TYR A 81 -4.80 -20.41 3.51
C TYR A 81 -4.58 -21.14 2.19
N SER A 82 -5.63 -21.36 1.40
CA SER A 82 -5.53 -21.98 0.07
C SER A 82 -4.60 -21.20 -0.86
N LEU A 83 -4.75 -19.87 -0.93
CA LEU A 83 -3.87 -19.00 -1.70
C LEU A 83 -2.40 -19.16 -1.28
N ILE A 84 -2.12 -19.28 0.03
CA ILE A 84 -0.76 -19.49 0.53
C ILE A 84 -0.25 -20.89 0.17
N LEU A 85 -1.06 -21.93 0.34
CA LEU A 85 -0.67 -23.31 0.05
C LEU A 85 -0.35 -23.51 -1.43
N GLU A 86 -1.11 -22.89 -2.33
CA GLU A 86 -0.81 -22.89 -3.78
C GLU A 86 0.63 -22.41 -4.07
N GLN A 87 1.08 -21.37 -3.36
CA GLN A 87 2.45 -20.87 -3.52
C GLN A 87 3.49 -21.81 -2.89
N LEU A 88 3.16 -22.52 -1.82
CA LEU A 88 4.04 -23.51 -1.20
C LEU A 88 4.29 -24.71 -2.12
N GLU A 89 3.26 -25.18 -2.81
CA GLU A 89 3.38 -26.30 -3.77
C GLU A 89 4.31 -25.99 -4.94
N ALA A 90 4.43 -24.71 -5.29
CA ALA A 90 5.27 -24.24 -6.38
C ALA A 90 6.76 -24.14 -5.99
N ILE A 91 7.12 -24.27 -4.71
CA ILE A 91 8.51 -24.13 -4.22
C ILE A 91 9.41 -25.20 -4.88
N PRO A 92 10.44 -24.81 -5.67
CA PRO A 92 11.33 -25.75 -6.34
C PRO A 92 12.19 -26.60 -5.39
N GLN A 93 12.53 -26.06 -4.22
CA GLN A 93 13.42 -26.68 -3.23
C GLN A 93 12.78 -27.84 -2.45
N LEU A 94 11.45 -27.98 -2.49
CA LEU A 94 10.76 -29.07 -1.80
C LEU A 94 10.99 -30.40 -2.51
N THR A 95 11.18 -31.47 -1.71
CA THR A 95 11.22 -32.83 -2.24
C THR A 95 9.88 -33.23 -2.84
N ALA A 96 9.86 -34.26 -3.70
CA ALA A 96 8.62 -34.77 -4.27
C ALA A 96 7.63 -35.22 -3.18
N GLU A 97 8.12 -35.85 -2.10
CA GLU A 97 7.31 -36.29 -0.97
C GLU A 97 6.71 -35.11 -0.20
N GLN A 98 7.51 -34.09 0.11
CA GLN A 98 7.02 -32.87 0.78
C GLN A 98 5.96 -32.18 -0.07
N ARG A 99 6.19 -32.05 -1.38
CA ARG A 99 5.25 -31.42 -2.31
C ARG A 99 3.92 -32.19 -2.34
N GLN A 100 3.98 -33.51 -2.46
CA GLN A 100 2.78 -34.36 -2.47
C GLN A 100 2.00 -34.27 -1.16
N ALA A 101 2.69 -34.25 -0.01
CA ALA A 101 2.04 -34.10 1.29
C ALA A 101 1.39 -32.72 1.46
N VAL A 102 2.04 -31.63 1.01
CA VAL A 102 1.45 -30.29 0.99
C VAL A 102 0.20 -30.25 0.10
N GLN A 103 0.26 -30.84 -1.10
CA GLN A 103 -0.90 -30.95 -2.01
C GLN A 103 -2.07 -31.69 -1.36
N GLN A 104 -1.81 -32.82 -0.71
CA GLN A 104 -2.85 -33.59 -0.01
C GLN A 104 -3.49 -32.77 1.12
N HIS A 105 -2.70 -32.02 1.88
CA HIS A 105 -3.22 -31.11 2.91
C HIS A 105 -4.04 -29.98 2.30
N HIS A 106 -3.63 -29.43 1.16
CA HIS A 106 -4.37 -28.39 0.45
C HIS A 106 -5.72 -28.88 -0.08
N GLU A 107 -5.77 -30.04 -0.74
CA GLU A 107 -7.02 -30.67 -1.18
C GLU A 107 -7.97 -30.94 0.00
N THR A 108 -7.41 -31.43 1.11
CA THR A 108 -8.21 -31.68 2.31
C THR A 108 -8.71 -30.38 2.92
N LEU A 109 -7.91 -29.30 2.91
CA LEU A 109 -8.31 -27.97 3.34
C LEU A 109 -9.48 -27.44 2.49
N LEU A 110 -9.43 -27.60 1.16
CA LEU A 110 -10.50 -27.15 0.26
C LEU A 110 -11.83 -27.86 0.52
N SER A 111 -11.77 -29.15 0.88
CA SER A 111 -12.95 -29.97 1.21
C SER A 111 -13.53 -29.75 2.62
N THR A 112 -12.95 -28.85 3.43
CA THR A 112 -13.46 -28.59 4.80
C THR A 112 -14.78 -27.83 4.88
N GLY A 113 -15.23 -27.19 3.79
CA GLY A 113 -16.40 -26.31 3.81
C GLY A 113 -16.17 -25.12 4.74
N ASP A 114 -17.12 -24.87 5.66
CA ASP A 114 -17.06 -23.75 6.61
C ASP A 114 -16.34 -24.09 7.94
N ASP A 115 -15.75 -25.29 8.06
CA ASP A 115 -15.02 -25.71 9.26
C ASP A 115 -13.65 -25.02 9.35
N LYS A 116 -13.67 -23.83 9.96
CA LYS A 116 -12.47 -23.00 10.18
C LYS A 116 -11.36 -23.73 10.93
N LEU A 117 -11.70 -24.60 11.90
CA LEU A 117 -10.72 -25.33 12.70
C LEU A 117 -10.01 -26.39 11.88
N ARG A 118 -10.76 -27.13 11.04
CA ARG A 118 -10.14 -28.08 10.12
C ARG A 118 -9.28 -27.38 9.08
N ALA A 119 -9.75 -26.28 8.49
CA ALA A 119 -8.95 -25.50 7.54
C ALA A 119 -7.63 -25.04 8.18
N GLN A 120 -7.72 -24.49 9.40
CA GLN A 120 -6.56 -24.09 10.19
C GLN A 120 -5.58 -25.27 10.45
N ARG A 121 -6.11 -26.44 10.84
CA ARG A 121 -5.31 -27.63 11.11
C ARG A 121 -4.52 -28.08 9.88
N TYR A 122 -5.15 -28.17 8.71
CA TYR A 122 -4.46 -28.64 7.50
C TYR A 122 -3.45 -27.63 6.97
N PHE A 123 -3.71 -26.32 7.13
CA PHE A 123 -2.71 -25.29 6.87
C PHE A 123 -1.48 -25.49 7.76
N LYS A 124 -1.69 -25.66 9.08
CA LYS A 124 -0.60 -25.91 10.03
C LYS A 124 0.19 -27.18 9.70
N LEU A 125 -0.48 -28.27 9.31
CA LEU A 125 0.18 -29.51 8.91
C LEU A 125 1.06 -29.31 7.67
N ALA A 126 0.61 -28.55 6.68
CA ALA A 126 1.43 -28.24 5.50
C ALA A 126 2.71 -27.46 5.86
N ILE A 127 2.61 -26.46 6.74
CA ILE A 127 3.80 -25.73 7.24
C ILE A 127 4.74 -26.69 7.99
N ARG A 128 4.18 -27.56 8.84
CA ARG A 128 4.96 -28.56 9.57
C ARG A 128 5.69 -29.52 8.63
N THR A 129 5.07 -29.99 7.56
CA THR A 129 5.70 -30.88 6.55
C THR A 129 6.96 -30.25 5.92
N ILE A 130 6.98 -28.93 5.76
CA ILE A 130 8.13 -28.21 5.19
C ILE A 130 9.22 -27.98 6.24
N LEU A 131 8.84 -27.60 7.47
CA LEU A 131 9.77 -27.17 8.50
C LEU A 131 10.25 -28.29 9.43
N ALA A 132 9.49 -29.38 9.59
CA ALA A 132 9.90 -30.51 10.41
C ALA A 132 11.13 -31.19 9.82
N ASP A 133 12.13 -31.43 10.66
CA ASP A 133 13.38 -32.15 10.32
C ASP A 133 14.17 -31.56 9.15
N THR A 134 13.93 -30.29 8.80
CA THR A 134 14.70 -29.52 7.81
C THR A 134 15.43 -28.34 8.43
N GLN A 135 16.38 -27.76 7.69
CA GLN A 135 17.00 -26.47 8.02
C GLN A 135 16.30 -25.28 7.34
N PHE A 136 15.16 -25.53 6.67
CA PHE A 136 14.47 -24.48 5.95
C PHE A 136 13.95 -23.39 6.88
N GLN A 137 13.99 -22.16 6.38
CA GLN A 137 13.30 -21.00 6.92
C GLN A 137 12.28 -20.54 5.90
N LEU A 138 11.07 -20.24 6.34
CA LEU A 138 9.98 -19.81 5.50
C LEU A 138 9.72 -18.33 5.75
N ALA A 139 9.76 -17.54 4.68
CA ALA A 139 9.40 -16.13 4.75
C ALA A 139 8.25 -15.86 3.78
N PHE A 140 7.10 -15.47 4.33
CA PHE A 140 5.93 -15.14 3.53
C PHE A 140 5.92 -13.66 3.19
N PHE A 141 5.68 -13.37 1.92
CA PHE A 141 5.76 -12.05 1.32
C PHE A 141 4.38 -11.68 0.81
N PHE A 142 3.61 -10.97 1.62
CA PHE A 142 2.26 -10.56 1.29
C PHE A 142 2.25 -9.23 0.54
N ASP A 143 1.99 -9.27 -0.77
CA ASP A 143 1.69 -8.09 -1.57
C ASP A 143 0.20 -7.71 -1.43
N GLN A 144 -0.08 -6.42 -1.42
CA GLN A 144 -1.42 -5.85 -1.27
C GLN A 144 -2.16 -6.34 -0.01
N PHE A 145 -1.45 -6.41 1.12
CA PHE A 145 -1.98 -6.98 2.36
C PHE A 145 -3.11 -6.15 3.01
N GLN A 146 -3.29 -4.90 2.60
CA GLN A 146 -4.28 -3.98 3.17
C GLN A 146 -5.70 -4.58 3.22
N ASP A 147 -6.16 -5.15 2.11
CA ASP A 147 -7.53 -5.68 2.04
C ASP A 147 -7.71 -6.91 2.94
N VAL A 148 -6.67 -7.76 3.03
CA VAL A 148 -6.65 -8.89 3.95
C VAL A 148 -6.73 -8.40 5.39
N TYR A 149 -5.88 -7.43 5.74
CA TYR A 149 -5.85 -6.86 7.08
C TYR A 149 -7.21 -6.30 7.50
N GLN A 150 -7.90 -5.60 6.60
CA GLN A 150 -9.20 -5.00 6.89
C GLN A 150 -10.35 -6.03 6.99
N GLN A 151 -10.38 -7.01 6.09
CA GLN A 151 -11.56 -7.85 5.87
C GLN A 151 -11.48 -9.25 6.47
N ALA A 152 -10.28 -9.77 6.75
CA ALA A 152 -10.12 -11.11 7.31
C ALA A 152 -10.49 -11.16 8.80
N ASP A 153 -10.96 -12.32 9.24
CA ASP A 153 -11.31 -12.60 10.64
C ASP A 153 -10.09 -12.44 11.57
N SER A 154 -10.25 -11.85 12.76
CA SER A 154 -9.14 -11.64 13.72
C SER A 154 -8.42 -12.94 14.09
N ARG A 155 -9.15 -14.07 14.12
CA ARG A 155 -8.56 -15.40 14.41
C ARG A 155 -7.56 -15.87 13.36
N PHE A 156 -7.65 -15.38 12.13
CA PHE A 156 -6.64 -15.64 11.09
C PHE A 156 -5.28 -15.07 11.51
N PHE A 157 -5.26 -13.82 11.99
CA PHE A 157 -4.04 -13.15 12.43
C PHE A 157 -3.48 -13.77 13.71
N ALA A 158 -4.35 -14.09 14.68
CA ALA A 158 -3.95 -14.82 15.89
C ALA A 158 -3.30 -16.18 15.54
N HIS A 159 -3.81 -16.88 14.53
CA HIS A 159 -3.20 -18.13 14.06
C HIS A 159 -1.83 -17.92 13.41
N LEU A 160 -1.67 -16.92 12.52
CA LEU A 160 -0.37 -16.60 11.96
C LEU A 160 0.63 -16.19 13.05
N ARG A 161 0.20 -15.38 14.02
CA ARG A 161 1.02 -15.02 15.19
C ARG A 161 1.52 -16.26 15.95
N GLY A 162 0.61 -17.17 16.27
CA GLY A 162 0.94 -18.42 16.95
C GLY A 162 1.88 -19.33 16.14
N LEU A 163 1.70 -19.43 14.82
CA LEU A 163 2.61 -20.17 13.94
C LEU A 163 4.02 -19.58 13.96
N ARG A 164 4.15 -18.25 13.89
CA ARG A 164 5.45 -17.58 13.96
C ARG A 164 6.15 -17.86 15.29
N ASP A 165 5.42 -17.89 16.41
CA ASP A 165 6.00 -18.21 17.71
C ASP A 165 6.42 -19.67 17.83
N GLU A 166 5.61 -20.60 17.33
CA GLU A 166 5.95 -22.02 17.29
C GLU A 166 7.21 -22.29 16.46
N TYR A 167 7.40 -21.55 15.37
CA TYR A 167 8.57 -21.65 14.48
C TYR A 167 9.48 -20.43 14.56
N LYS A 168 9.73 -19.95 15.79
CA LYS A 168 10.58 -18.77 16.03
C LYS A 168 11.92 -18.87 15.28
N TYR A 169 12.31 -17.78 14.61
CA TYR A 169 13.50 -17.68 13.74
C TYR A 169 13.49 -18.51 12.45
N ARG A 170 12.45 -19.34 12.24
CA ARG A 170 12.27 -20.16 11.02
C ARG A 170 11.03 -19.81 10.23
N LEU A 171 10.13 -19.01 10.78
CA LEU A 171 8.95 -18.48 10.10
C LEU A 171 8.86 -16.96 10.35
N CYS A 172 8.72 -16.18 9.28
CA CYS A 172 8.55 -14.74 9.35
C CYS A 172 7.60 -14.21 8.27
N TYR A 173 7.14 -12.98 8.47
CA TYR A 173 6.16 -12.32 7.61
C TYR A 173 6.69 -10.98 7.11
N PHE A 174 6.54 -10.75 5.82
CA PHE A 174 6.79 -9.47 5.17
C PHE A 174 5.48 -8.98 4.60
N ILE A 175 4.99 -7.84 5.08
CA ILE A 175 3.76 -7.23 4.57
C ILE A 175 4.10 -6.00 3.76
N PHE A 176 3.47 -5.89 2.59
CA PHE A 176 3.62 -4.73 1.73
C PHE A 176 2.31 -3.96 1.71
N SER A 177 2.39 -2.70 2.12
CA SER A 177 1.23 -1.82 2.28
C SER A 177 1.52 -0.41 1.77
N ARG A 178 0.46 0.38 1.63
CA ARG A 178 0.54 1.82 1.38
C ARG A 178 0.61 2.63 2.67
N TYR A 179 0.17 2.04 3.78
CA TYR A 179 0.05 2.69 5.07
C TYR A 179 0.85 1.93 6.12
N LEU A 180 1.31 2.66 7.13
CA LEU A 180 1.91 2.07 8.32
C LEU A 180 0.87 1.14 8.97
N PRO A 181 1.28 -0.01 9.50
CA PRO A 181 0.41 -0.82 10.35
C PRO A 181 -0.12 -0.03 11.55
N ASP A 182 0.54 1.04 12.00
CA ASP A 182 0.20 1.88 13.17
C ASP A 182 -1.18 2.56 13.19
N THR A 183 -2.10 2.17 12.31
CA THR A 183 -3.55 2.23 12.57
C THR A 183 -4.05 0.93 13.24
N LEU A 184 -3.25 0.34 14.14
CA LEU A 184 -3.57 -0.80 15.01
C LEU A 184 -4.58 -0.36 16.11
N GLU A 185 -5.68 0.28 15.72
CA GLU A 185 -6.80 0.57 16.62
C GLU A 185 -7.73 -0.64 16.80
N ASP A 186 -7.38 -1.79 16.23
CA ASP A 186 -8.10 -3.05 16.34
C ASP A 186 -7.39 -3.95 17.38
N PRO A 187 -7.86 -3.98 18.64
CA PRO A 187 -7.23 -4.75 19.72
C PRO A 187 -7.16 -6.24 19.38
N ASP A 188 -8.08 -6.73 18.55
CA ASP A 188 -8.14 -8.15 18.19
C ASP A 188 -7.03 -8.56 17.20
N ARG A 189 -6.27 -7.60 16.66
CA ARG A 189 -5.18 -7.82 15.69
C ARG A 189 -3.82 -7.27 16.15
N GLU A 190 -3.79 -6.63 17.33
CA GLU A 190 -2.63 -5.95 17.89
C GLU A 190 -1.38 -6.84 17.93
N GLU A 191 -1.51 -8.05 18.50
CA GLU A 191 -0.38 -8.98 18.66
C GLU A 191 0.28 -9.38 17.33
N PHE A 192 -0.48 -9.46 16.24
CA PHE A 192 0.08 -9.73 14.91
C PHE A 192 0.76 -8.49 14.34
N GLY A 193 0.19 -7.31 14.55
CA GLY A 193 0.78 -6.03 14.16
C GLY A 193 2.12 -5.75 14.83
N GLU A 194 2.27 -6.14 16.10
CA GLU A 194 3.52 -5.99 16.88
C GLU A 194 4.74 -6.59 16.18
N LEU A 195 4.54 -7.64 15.38
CA LEU A 195 5.61 -8.30 14.62
C LEU A 195 6.36 -7.35 13.68
N PHE A 196 5.74 -6.25 13.27
CA PHE A 196 6.28 -5.34 12.26
C PHE A 196 6.80 -4.01 12.83
N LEU A 197 6.48 -3.69 14.09
CA LEU A 197 6.78 -2.39 14.70
C LEU A 197 8.28 -2.10 14.73
N SER A 198 9.11 -3.12 14.98
CA SER A 198 10.57 -2.96 15.04
C SER A 198 11.22 -2.77 13.66
N HIS A 199 10.53 -3.16 12.59
CA HIS A 199 11.12 -3.30 11.25
C HIS A 199 10.16 -2.76 10.20
N THR A 200 9.96 -1.45 10.20
CA THR A 200 9.18 -0.78 9.14
C THR A 200 10.08 0.07 8.25
N TYR A 201 10.06 -0.23 6.95
CA TYR A 201 10.91 0.44 5.97
C TYR A 201 10.11 0.96 4.79
N GLY A 202 10.53 2.10 4.28
CA GLY A 202 9.99 2.67 3.05
C GLY A 202 10.68 2.11 1.81
N LEU A 203 9.95 1.46 0.91
CA LEU A 203 10.43 1.16 -0.43
C LEU A 203 10.36 2.44 -1.28
N LYS A 204 11.45 3.20 -1.24
CA LYS A 204 11.58 4.50 -1.91
C LYS A 204 11.61 4.37 -3.44
N PRO A 205 11.34 5.45 -4.18
CA PRO A 205 11.68 5.55 -5.60
C PRO A 205 13.14 5.17 -5.88
N TYR A 206 13.45 4.84 -7.14
CA TYR A 206 14.80 4.39 -7.50
C TYR A 206 15.83 5.49 -7.25
N ASN A 207 17.01 5.07 -6.77
CA ASN A 207 18.19 5.91 -6.85
C ASN A 207 18.61 6.10 -8.33
N LEU A 208 19.65 6.90 -8.56
CA LEU A 208 20.09 7.24 -9.91
C LEU A 208 20.55 5.99 -10.70
N ASP A 209 21.24 5.05 -10.06
CA ASP A 209 21.79 3.85 -10.70
C ASP A 209 20.69 2.85 -11.10
N ASP A 210 19.71 2.65 -10.22
CA ASP A 210 18.53 1.82 -10.49
C ASP A 210 17.64 2.46 -11.57
N ALA A 211 17.50 3.79 -11.56
CA ALA A 211 16.79 4.52 -12.61
C ALA A 211 17.51 4.41 -13.96
N ALA A 212 18.84 4.58 -13.99
CA ALA A 212 19.67 4.38 -15.18
C ALA A 212 19.48 2.96 -15.76
N THR A 213 19.56 1.94 -14.90
CA THR A 213 19.33 0.54 -15.26
C THR A 213 17.97 0.37 -15.92
N GLN A 214 16.92 0.94 -15.34
CA GLN A 214 15.55 0.85 -15.86
C GLN A 214 15.38 1.58 -17.19
N LEU A 215 15.94 2.78 -17.34
CA LEU A 215 15.87 3.54 -18.59
C LEU A 215 16.61 2.82 -19.73
N HIS A 216 17.81 2.28 -19.49
CA HIS A 216 18.50 1.45 -20.48
C HIS A 216 17.75 0.16 -20.84
N ARG A 217 16.96 -0.40 -19.92
CA ARG A 217 16.07 -1.54 -20.22
C ARG A 217 14.90 -1.12 -21.10
N PHE A 218 14.30 0.04 -20.84
CA PHE A 218 13.25 0.58 -21.69
C PHE A 218 13.79 0.86 -23.10
N SER A 219 14.96 1.52 -23.22
CA SER A 219 15.66 1.72 -24.49
C SER A 219 15.78 0.42 -25.29
N ARG A 220 16.35 -0.62 -24.70
CA ARG A 220 16.52 -1.93 -25.35
C ARG A 220 15.20 -2.61 -25.71
N ARG A 221 14.21 -2.52 -24.82
CA ARG A 221 12.90 -3.17 -25.01
C ARG A 221 12.11 -2.55 -26.16
N TYR A 222 12.13 -1.22 -26.26
CA TYR A 222 11.37 -0.46 -27.25
C TYR A 222 12.22 -0.04 -28.46
N GLN A 223 13.49 -0.44 -28.49
CA GLN A 223 14.46 -0.11 -29.56
C GLN A 223 14.63 1.41 -29.74
N PHE A 224 14.59 2.16 -28.63
CA PHE A 224 14.85 3.60 -28.62
C PHE A 224 16.34 3.90 -28.41
N PRO A 225 16.83 5.08 -28.80
CA PRO A 225 18.19 5.52 -28.53
C PRO A 225 18.57 5.38 -27.06
N ALA A 226 19.80 4.95 -26.80
CA ALA A 226 20.29 4.82 -25.44
C ALA A 226 20.35 6.20 -24.77
N PRO A 227 19.75 6.37 -23.58
CA PRO A 227 19.75 7.66 -22.91
C PRO A 227 21.18 8.03 -22.46
N THR A 228 21.52 9.31 -22.56
CA THR A 228 22.77 9.87 -22.01
C THR A 228 22.69 9.98 -20.49
N SER A 229 23.85 10.06 -19.83
CA SER A 229 23.92 10.27 -18.37
C SER A 229 23.21 11.56 -17.93
N GLU A 230 23.28 12.61 -18.74
CA GLU A 230 22.58 13.88 -18.49
C GLU A 230 21.07 13.71 -18.56
N LEU A 231 20.55 13.06 -19.60
CA LEU A 231 19.12 12.78 -19.74
C LEU A 231 18.61 11.91 -18.58
N ILE A 232 19.38 10.89 -18.18
CA ILE A 232 19.06 10.04 -17.03
C ILE A 232 18.92 10.89 -15.77
N ALA A 233 19.89 11.79 -15.49
CA ALA A 233 19.86 12.66 -14.33
C ALA A 233 18.66 13.63 -14.36
N GLN A 234 18.35 14.22 -15.52
CA GLN A 234 17.19 15.11 -15.68
C GLN A 234 15.87 14.38 -15.43
N ILE A 235 15.65 13.22 -16.06
CA ILE A 235 14.43 12.43 -15.85
C ILE A 235 14.35 11.96 -14.39
N HIS A 236 15.45 11.49 -13.81
CA HIS A 236 15.50 11.07 -12.40
C HIS A 236 15.08 12.22 -11.48
N TYR A 237 15.65 13.41 -11.67
CA TYR A 237 15.31 14.60 -10.90
C TYR A 237 13.83 14.96 -11.03
N LEU A 238 13.30 15.09 -12.25
CA LEU A 238 11.92 15.49 -12.51
C LEU A 238 10.87 14.52 -11.93
N THR A 239 11.21 13.24 -11.87
CA THR A 239 10.33 12.16 -11.43
C THR A 239 10.61 11.70 -9.99
N GLY A 240 11.66 12.22 -9.36
CA GLY A 240 12.25 11.69 -8.12
C GLY A 240 12.59 10.20 -8.19
N GLY A 241 12.84 9.65 -9.37
CA GLY A 241 13.11 8.21 -9.57
C GLY A 241 11.88 7.29 -9.52
N HIS A 242 10.65 7.84 -9.55
CA HIS A 242 9.44 7.02 -9.50
C HIS A 242 9.25 6.21 -10.80
N ASN A 243 9.28 4.87 -10.72
CA ASN A 243 9.29 3.98 -11.90
C ASN A 243 8.16 4.23 -12.92
N GLY A 244 6.93 4.46 -12.47
CA GLY A 244 5.81 4.77 -13.37
C GLY A 244 6.04 6.05 -14.17
N MET A 245 6.53 7.10 -13.50
CA MET A 245 6.83 8.40 -14.11
C MET A 245 8.08 8.33 -14.99
N LEU A 246 9.17 7.69 -14.51
CA LEU A 246 10.38 7.43 -15.30
C LEU A 246 10.03 6.81 -16.65
N ARG A 247 9.19 5.77 -16.63
CA ARG A 247 8.71 5.12 -17.85
C ARG A 247 7.89 6.07 -18.71
N ALA A 248 6.90 6.75 -18.14
CA ALA A 248 6.02 7.63 -18.91
C ALA A 248 6.79 8.79 -19.58
N VAL A 249 7.70 9.44 -18.85
CA VAL A 249 8.57 10.50 -19.37
C VAL A 249 9.45 9.95 -20.49
N TYR A 250 10.17 8.86 -20.25
CA TYR A 250 11.08 8.30 -21.26
C TYR A 250 10.34 7.83 -22.52
N MET A 251 9.15 7.22 -22.39
CA MET A 251 8.33 6.82 -23.54
C MET A 251 7.82 8.02 -24.35
N ALA A 252 7.64 9.19 -23.73
CA ALA A 252 7.18 10.39 -24.43
C ALA A 252 8.31 11.04 -25.25
N ILE A 253 9.52 11.13 -24.69
CA ILE A 253 10.60 11.93 -25.29
C ILE A 253 11.59 11.12 -26.13
N ALA A 254 11.82 9.84 -25.77
CA ALA A 254 12.84 9.02 -26.44
C ALA A 254 12.57 8.72 -27.93
N PRO A 255 11.32 8.48 -28.39
CA PRO A 255 11.06 8.21 -29.81
C PRO A 255 11.41 9.38 -30.74
N GLN A 256 11.39 10.60 -30.22
CA GLN A 256 11.61 11.83 -30.98
C GLN A 256 12.97 12.47 -30.68
N GLU A 257 13.80 11.81 -29.86
CA GLU A 257 15.05 12.37 -29.33
C GLU A 257 14.87 13.78 -28.74
N GLU A 258 13.71 13.98 -28.11
CA GLU A 258 13.27 15.30 -27.69
C GLU A 258 14.09 15.78 -26.49
N GLN A 259 14.66 16.98 -26.63
CA GLN A 259 15.41 17.62 -25.55
C GLN A 259 14.44 18.22 -24.52
N LEU A 260 14.75 17.97 -23.25
CA LEU A 260 14.06 18.61 -22.14
C LEU A 260 14.60 20.03 -21.95
N PRO A 261 13.74 21.02 -21.65
CA PRO A 261 14.18 22.34 -21.24
C PRO A 261 15.14 22.27 -20.04
N ALA A 262 16.12 23.18 -20.00
CA ALA A 262 17.06 23.28 -18.88
C ALA A 262 16.36 23.79 -17.61
N GLU A 263 15.40 24.70 -17.77
CA GLU A 263 14.58 25.23 -16.68
C GLU A 263 13.54 24.20 -16.22
N VAL A 264 13.56 23.88 -14.93
CA VAL A 264 12.73 22.81 -14.34
C VAL A 264 11.23 23.10 -14.54
N ASN A 265 10.80 24.34 -14.33
CA ASN A 265 9.39 24.72 -14.46
C ASN A 265 8.89 24.59 -15.91
N GLU A 266 9.72 24.95 -16.89
CA GLU A 266 9.39 24.79 -18.30
C GLU A 266 9.34 23.31 -18.69
N ALA A 267 10.30 22.51 -18.21
CA ALA A 267 10.33 21.07 -18.45
C ALA A 267 9.09 20.38 -17.85
N VAL A 268 8.71 20.73 -16.63
CA VAL A 268 7.50 20.19 -15.99
C VAL A 268 6.23 20.59 -16.75
N ALA A 269 6.08 21.88 -17.09
CA ALA A 269 4.91 22.35 -17.83
C ALA A 269 4.76 21.62 -19.17
N LYS A 270 5.87 21.45 -19.91
CA LYS A 270 5.92 20.68 -21.15
C LYS A 270 5.56 19.21 -20.93
N LEU A 271 6.17 18.54 -19.95
CA LEU A 271 5.93 17.11 -19.71
C LEU A 271 4.48 16.82 -19.30
N LEU A 272 3.83 17.74 -18.59
CA LEU A 272 2.44 17.58 -18.19
C LEU A 272 1.44 17.75 -19.34
N THR A 273 1.86 18.25 -20.51
CA THR A 273 0.99 18.23 -21.72
C THR A 273 0.82 16.83 -22.30
N TYR A 274 1.68 15.87 -21.94
CA TYR A 274 1.57 14.49 -22.39
C TYR A 274 0.61 13.70 -21.49
N PRO A 275 -0.54 13.21 -21.99
CA PRO A 275 -1.55 12.55 -21.16
C PRO A 275 -1.03 11.35 -20.33
N PRO A 276 -0.14 10.48 -20.85
CA PRO A 276 0.40 9.37 -20.06
C PRO A 276 1.22 9.82 -18.84
N ILE A 277 1.92 10.96 -18.94
CA ILE A 277 2.72 11.51 -17.84
C ILE A 277 1.77 12.08 -16.78
N ALA A 278 0.84 12.95 -17.19
CA ALA A 278 -0.17 13.52 -16.30
C ALA A 278 -0.96 12.43 -15.55
N ALA A 279 -1.32 11.34 -16.22
CA ALA A 279 -2.00 10.20 -15.59
C ALA A 279 -1.18 9.55 -14.48
N GLU A 280 0.13 9.37 -14.64
CA GLU A 280 1.00 8.82 -13.59
C GLU A 280 1.17 9.81 -12.42
N VAL A 281 1.25 11.12 -12.68
CA VAL A 281 1.29 12.13 -11.60
C VAL A 281 -0.01 12.13 -10.80
N HIS A 282 -1.15 12.17 -11.50
CA HIS A 282 -2.48 12.11 -10.90
C HIS A 282 -2.65 10.83 -10.07
N LYS A 283 -2.22 9.69 -10.59
CA LYS A 283 -2.27 8.41 -9.87
C LYS A 283 -1.54 8.46 -8.53
N ILE A 284 -0.36 9.07 -8.47
CA ILE A 284 0.34 9.25 -7.18
C ILE A 284 -0.44 10.20 -6.29
N TRP A 285 -0.74 11.40 -6.77
CA TRP A 285 -1.44 12.43 -6.02
C TRP A 285 -2.74 11.92 -5.37
N TYR A 286 -3.59 11.27 -6.17
CA TYR A 286 -4.87 10.73 -5.71
C TYR A 286 -4.75 9.46 -4.86
N SER A 287 -3.57 8.85 -4.80
CA SER A 287 -3.31 7.75 -3.86
C SER A 287 -2.84 8.21 -2.47
N LEU A 288 -2.50 9.49 -2.33
CA LEU A 288 -2.11 10.07 -1.04
C LEU A 288 -3.34 10.38 -0.19
N THR A 289 -3.19 10.27 1.12
CA THR A 289 -4.20 10.76 2.05
C THR A 289 -4.31 12.28 1.96
N TYR A 290 -5.40 12.82 2.49
CA TYR A 290 -5.55 14.27 2.54
C TYR A 290 -4.45 14.98 3.33
N ALA A 291 -4.08 14.42 4.48
CA ALA A 291 -3.03 14.99 5.31
C ALA A 291 -1.70 15.03 4.54
N GLU A 292 -1.39 13.98 3.78
CA GLU A 292 -0.21 13.95 2.91
C GLU A 292 -0.31 14.99 1.78
N GLN A 293 -1.47 15.11 1.13
CA GLN A 293 -1.70 16.11 0.07
C GLN A 293 -1.56 17.55 0.60
N LEU A 294 -2.10 17.83 1.78
CA LEU A 294 -1.97 19.11 2.47
C LEU A 294 -0.52 19.46 2.80
N VAL A 295 0.25 18.49 3.31
CA VAL A 295 1.67 18.69 3.61
C VAL A 295 2.43 19.10 2.34
N ILE A 296 2.21 18.42 1.21
CA ILE A 296 2.83 18.80 -0.08
C ILE A 296 2.40 20.21 -0.48
N HIS A 297 1.10 20.51 -0.42
CA HIS A 297 0.58 21.82 -0.80
C HIS A 297 1.19 22.96 0.04
N HIS A 298 1.25 22.79 1.36
CA HIS A 298 1.84 23.76 2.29
C HIS A 298 3.33 24.00 1.98
N ILE A 299 4.11 22.91 1.78
CA ILE A 299 5.54 23.00 1.43
C ILE A 299 5.73 23.77 0.12
N VAL A 300 4.95 23.44 -0.92
CA VAL A 300 5.11 24.04 -2.25
C VAL A 300 4.70 25.51 -2.27
N ARG A 301 3.67 25.90 -1.52
CA ARG A 301 3.20 27.29 -1.45
C ARG A 301 4.02 28.16 -0.49
N GLN A 302 4.96 27.59 0.27
CA GLN A 302 5.68 28.25 1.36
C GLN A 302 4.74 28.94 2.37
N GLN A 303 3.48 28.51 2.44
CA GLN A 303 2.50 29.06 3.36
C GLN A 303 2.81 28.50 4.73
N THR A 304 3.52 29.21 5.58
CA THR A 304 3.56 28.91 7.01
C THR A 304 2.20 29.29 7.60
N THR A 305 1.20 28.40 7.49
CA THR A 305 0.14 28.39 8.49
C THR A 305 0.86 28.28 9.84
N GLY A 306 0.57 29.15 10.81
CA GLY A 306 1.24 29.14 12.12
C GLY A 306 1.10 27.81 12.88
N GLU A 307 0.34 26.86 12.35
CA GLU A 307 0.20 25.49 12.82
C GLU A 307 1.32 24.59 12.30
N PRO A 308 2.01 23.84 13.19
CA PRO A 308 3.07 22.92 12.81
C PRO A 308 2.51 21.75 11.99
N LEU A 309 3.22 21.36 10.93
CA LEU A 309 2.92 20.16 10.15
C LEU A 309 2.94 18.92 11.06
N ASN A 310 1.97 18.01 10.89
CA ASN A 310 1.91 16.77 11.64
C ASN A 310 3.18 15.93 11.40
N ALA A 311 4.01 15.77 12.44
CA ALA A 311 5.30 15.09 12.36
C ALA A 311 5.18 13.63 11.91
N ALA A 312 4.11 12.92 12.28
CA ALA A 312 3.90 11.53 11.87
C ALA A 312 3.62 11.42 10.37
N VAL A 313 2.83 12.36 9.82
CA VAL A 313 2.53 12.42 8.38
C VAL A 313 3.81 12.76 7.60
N VAL A 314 4.58 13.74 8.07
CA VAL A 314 5.87 14.09 7.45
C VAL A 314 6.82 12.89 7.44
N HIS A 315 6.94 12.19 8.57
CA HIS A 315 7.77 10.99 8.67
C HIS A 315 7.31 9.88 7.71
N GLN A 316 6.00 9.62 7.61
CA GLN A 316 5.46 8.64 6.67
C GLN A 316 5.77 9.02 5.20
N MET A 317 5.70 10.30 4.85
CA MET A 317 6.05 10.78 3.51
C MET A 317 7.55 10.69 3.21
N GLN A 318 8.40 10.91 4.22
CA GLN A 318 9.85 10.69 4.14
C GLN A 318 10.19 9.20 3.91
N LEU A 319 9.51 8.29 4.63
CA LEU A 319 9.62 6.84 4.39
C LEU A 319 9.23 6.51 2.94
N LYS A 320 8.12 7.05 2.44
CA LYS A 320 7.66 6.88 1.06
C LYS A 320 8.58 7.54 0.01
N GLY A 321 9.57 8.33 0.43
CA GLY A 321 10.50 9.04 -0.46
C GLY A 321 9.88 10.27 -1.15
N LEU A 322 8.71 10.73 -0.71
CA LEU A 322 8.06 11.94 -1.25
C LEU A 322 8.73 13.22 -0.75
N LEU A 323 9.25 13.20 0.48
CA LEU A 323 9.93 14.33 1.10
C LEU A 323 11.41 14.02 1.36
N ALA A 324 12.26 15.04 1.31
CA ALA A 324 13.67 14.93 1.69
C ALA A 324 13.81 14.73 3.21
N ASN A 325 14.75 13.85 3.61
CA ASN A 325 15.01 13.56 5.03
C ASN A 325 15.82 14.65 5.75
N THR A 326 16.53 15.50 5.01
CA THR A 326 17.58 16.38 5.54
C THR A 326 17.25 17.88 5.48
N ALA A 327 16.14 18.27 4.86
CA ALA A 327 15.77 19.66 4.71
C ALA A 327 14.85 20.11 5.85
N ASN A 328 15.12 21.29 6.42
CA ASN A 328 14.23 21.99 7.33
C ASN A 328 14.00 23.41 6.79
N PRO A 329 12.82 23.73 6.22
CA PRO A 329 11.64 22.86 6.07
C PRO A 329 11.84 21.72 5.05
N PRO A 330 11.06 20.63 5.14
CA PRO A 330 11.14 19.51 4.21
C PRO A 330 10.82 19.95 2.77
N LEU A 331 11.48 19.34 1.79
CA LEU A 331 11.29 19.59 0.36
C LEU A 331 10.60 18.41 -0.32
N VAL A 332 9.78 18.69 -1.33
CA VAL A 332 9.14 17.66 -2.17
C VAL A 332 10.15 17.15 -3.21
N ASN A 333 10.44 15.84 -3.20
CA ASN A 333 11.48 15.22 -4.04
C ASN A 333 11.07 15.02 -5.51
N ILE A 334 9.81 15.30 -5.87
CA ILE A 334 9.25 15.00 -7.19
C ILE A 334 8.71 16.31 -7.80
N PRO A 335 9.49 17.02 -8.63
CA PRO A 335 9.09 18.27 -9.27
C PRO A 335 7.76 18.19 -10.03
N LEU A 336 7.51 17.10 -10.77
CA LEU A 336 6.24 16.87 -11.45
C LEU A 336 5.04 16.86 -10.49
N LEU A 337 5.20 16.24 -9.32
CA LEU A 337 4.17 16.19 -8.28
C LEU A 337 4.00 17.54 -7.58
N ALA A 338 5.11 18.23 -7.31
CA ALA A 338 5.13 19.53 -6.67
C ALA A 338 4.37 20.57 -7.52
N HIS A 339 4.58 20.55 -8.84
CA HIS A 339 3.86 21.43 -9.76
C HIS A 339 2.35 21.16 -9.76
N LEU A 340 1.91 19.90 -9.84
CA LEU A 340 0.49 19.55 -9.74
C LEU A 340 -0.10 20.06 -8.41
N ALA A 341 0.59 19.84 -7.31
CA ALA A 341 0.16 20.29 -5.99
C ALA A 341 0.04 21.82 -5.91
N SER A 342 0.93 22.57 -6.56
CA SER A 342 0.86 24.03 -6.62
C SER A 342 -0.41 24.54 -7.28
N GLN A 343 -0.98 23.78 -8.22
CA GLN A 343 -2.20 24.15 -8.95
C GLN A 343 -3.49 23.75 -8.23
N GLN A 344 -3.41 22.97 -7.16
CA GLN A 344 -4.60 22.57 -6.40
C GLN A 344 -5.03 23.71 -5.48
N GLU A 345 -6.34 23.92 -5.38
CA GLU A 345 -6.94 24.77 -4.35
C GLU A 345 -7.35 23.90 -3.17
N PHE A 346 -6.84 24.21 -1.98
CA PHE A 346 -7.28 23.59 -0.73
C PHE A 346 -8.20 24.56 -0.01
N SER A 347 -9.45 24.15 0.14
CA SER A 347 -10.41 24.76 1.06
C SER A 347 -9.94 24.53 2.50
N GLN A 348 -10.09 25.54 3.36
CA GLN A 348 -9.92 25.37 4.82
C GLN A 348 -11.00 24.47 5.41
N GLU A 349 -12.19 24.42 4.81
CA GLU A 349 -13.24 23.47 5.16
C GLU A 349 -12.94 22.12 4.52
N LEU A 350 -12.68 21.10 5.35
CA LEU A 350 -12.40 19.74 4.89
C LEU A 350 -13.63 19.02 4.39
N VAL A 351 -14.78 19.42 4.90
CA VAL A 351 -16.10 18.91 4.53
C VAL A 351 -17.00 20.12 4.40
N ALA A 352 -17.50 20.36 3.19
CA ALA A 352 -18.42 21.45 2.91
C ALA A 352 -19.67 20.90 2.24
N PHE A 353 -20.82 21.52 2.56
CA PHE A 353 -22.11 21.18 2.00
C PHE A 353 -22.72 22.42 1.36
N ASP A 354 -23.09 22.32 0.09
CA ASP A 354 -23.85 23.34 -0.63
C ASP A 354 -25.35 23.00 -0.58
N PRO A 355 -26.17 23.76 0.18
CA PRO A 355 -27.60 23.48 0.31
C PRO A 355 -28.39 23.69 -0.99
N GLN A 356 -27.93 24.56 -1.90
CA GLN A 356 -28.64 24.89 -3.13
C GLN A 356 -28.48 23.77 -4.16
N THR A 357 -27.27 23.25 -4.30
CA THR A 357 -26.97 22.17 -5.26
C THR A 357 -27.06 20.77 -4.63
N GLN A 358 -27.24 20.69 -3.31
CA GLN A 358 -27.19 19.45 -2.52
C GLN A 358 -25.89 18.66 -2.74
N ARG A 359 -24.80 19.37 -3.02
CA ARG A 359 -23.49 18.76 -3.24
C ARG A 359 -22.66 18.83 -1.97
N VAL A 360 -21.97 17.73 -1.71
CA VAL A 360 -20.96 17.65 -0.66
C VAL A 360 -19.61 17.75 -1.33
N SER A 361 -18.75 18.63 -0.85
CA SER A 361 -17.34 18.64 -1.18
C SER A 361 -16.52 18.18 0.01
N ILE A 362 -15.61 17.25 -0.24
CA ILE A 362 -14.66 16.75 0.74
C ILE A 362 -13.29 17.13 0.22
N LEU A 363 -12.53 17.87 1.02
CA LEU A 363 -11.15 18.22 0.73
C LEU A 363 -11.03 19.07 -0.54
N GLY A 364 -11.99 19.99 -0.73
CA GLY A 364 -12.11 20.80 -1.94
C GLY A 364 -12.62 20.05 -3.18
N ARG A 365 -12.96 18.75 -3.09
CA ARG A 365 -13.47 17.96 -4.22
C ARG A 365 -14.92 17.60 -4.06
N SER A 366 -15.72 17.69 -5.12
CA SER A 366 -17.10 17.19 -5.10
C SER A 366 -17.12 15.68 -4.84
N ALA A 367 -17.82 15.26 -3.80
CA ALA A 367 -18.09 13.86 -3.51
C ALA A 367 -19.00 13.25 -4.59
N PRO A 368 -18.98 11.92 -4.79
CA PRO A 368 -19.97 11.23 -5.61
C PRO A 368 -21.40 11.55 -5.12
N PRO A 369 -22.41 11.54 -6.01
CA PRO A 369 -23.78 11.90 -5.63
C PRO A 369 -24.31 10.97 -4.54
N PHE A 370 -25.00 11.55 -3.55
CA PHE A 370 -25.62 10.80 -2.46
C PHE A 370 -27.01 10.34 -2.87
N THR A 371 -27.43 9.17 -2.40
CA THR A 371 -28.85 8.79 -2.45
C THR A 371 -29.65 9.68 -1.50
N PRO A 372 -30.99 9.78 -1.65
CA PRO A 372 -31.80 10.61 -0.76
C PRO A 372 -31.66 10.28 0.73
N ILE A 373 -31.46 8.99 1.06
CA ILE A 373 -31.27 8.53 2.44
C ILE A 373 -29.88 8.92 2.95
N GLU A 374 -28.83 8.69 2.16
CA GLU A 374 -27.45 9.07 2.51
C GLU A 374 -27.34 10.59 2.72
N LEU A 375 -27.98 11.38 1.85
CA LEU A 375 -28.00 12.84 1.96
C LEU A 375 -28.68 13.30 3.24
N ARG A 376 -29.83 12.71 3.59
CA ARG A 376 -30.56 13.07 4.81
C ARG A 376 -29.79 12.71 6.08
N ILE A 377 -29.10 11.56 6.11
CA ILE A 377 -28.20 11.20 7.21
C ILE A 377 -27.06 12.21 7.30
N PHE A 378 -26.39 12.49 6.18
CA PHE A 378 -25.26 13.41 6.16
C PHE A 378 -25.66 14.82 6.61
N GLN A 379 -26.77 15.37 6.12
CA GLN A 379 -27.29 16.67 6.51
C GLN A 379 -27.56 16.75 8.02
N MET A 380 -28.25 15.74 8.57
CA MET A 380 -28.54 15.68 10.01
C MET A 380 -27.27 15.71 10.87
N LEU A 381 -26.18 15.08 10.40
CA LEU A 381 -24.89 15.07 11.08
C LEU A 381 -24.09 16.36 10.81
N TYR A 382 -24.21 16.94 9.62
CA TYR A 382 -23.52 18.17 9.22
C TYR A 382 -24.07 19.40 9.94
N ASP A 383 -25.40 19.49 10.06
CA ASP A 383 -26.08 20.58 10.78
C ASP A 383 -25.73 20.61 12.28
N ARG A 384 -25.23 19.48 12.80
CA ARG A 384 -24.79 19.29 14.18
C ARG A 384 -23.37 18.73 14.22
N ALA A 385 -22.52 19.22 13.33
CA ALA A 385 -21.14 18.80 13.25
C ALA A 385 -20.43 18.94 14.61
N GLY A 386 -19.63 17.94 14.97
CA GLY A 386 -18.99 17.85 16.27
C GLY A 386 -19.87 17.28 17.38
N GLU A 387 -21.18 17.10 17.20
CA GLU A 387 -22.05 16.46 18.19
C GLU A 387 -22.20 14.95 17.94
N LEU A 388 -22.23 14.17 19.03
CA LEU A 388 -22.55 12.75 18.95
C LEU A 388 -24.07 12.57 18.84
N ILE A 389 -24.52 12.03 17.71
CA ILE A 389 -25.93 11.76 17.46
C ILE A 389 -26.20 10.26 17.58
N SER A 390 -27.20 9.90 18.38
CA SER A 390 -27.50 8.50 18.67
C SER A 390 -28.05 7.74 17.46
N SER A 391 -27.73 6.45 17.36
CA SER A 391 -28.25 5.58 16.28
C SER A 391 -29.78 5.59 16.24
N GLN A 392 -30.43 5.55 17.41
CA GLN A 392 -31.89 5.56 17.53
C GLN A 392 -32.48 6.87 16.99
N GLU A 393 -31.86 8.00 17.28
CA GLU A 393 -32.32 9.29 16.79
C GLU A 393 -32.19 9.41 15.28
N ILE A 394 -31.08 8.93 14.71
CA ILE A 394 -30.89 8.90 13.25
C ILE A 394 -31.94 7.97 12.61
N CYS A 395 -32.14 6.78 13.16
CA CYS A 395 -33.13 5.81 12.70
C CYS A 395 -34.55 6.41 12.70
N GLN A 396 -34.95 7.03 13.81
CA GLN A 396 -36.22 7.72 13.96
C GLN A 396 -36.36 8.89 12.97
N THR A 397 -35.33 9.70 12.82
CA THR A 397 -35.39 10.92 12.00
C THR A 397 -35.38 10.59 10.51
N VAL A 398 -34.67 9.56 10.07
CA VAL A 398 -34.49 9.24 8.66
C VAL A 398 -35.55 8.27 8.14
N TRP A 399 -35.92 7.26 8.94
CA TRP A 399 -36.86 6.20 8.52
C TRP A 399 -38.18 6.19 9.31
N ASN A 400 -38.30 6.96 10.40
CA ASN A 400 -39.44 6.88 11.34
C ASN A 400 -39.60 5.46 11.94
N ASP A 401 -38.48 4.76 12.12
CA ASP A 401 -38.42 3.39 12.61
C ASP A 401 -37.16 3.19 13.46
N LEU A 402 -37.34 2.89 14.75
CA LEU A 402 -36.25 2.62 15.68
C LEU A 402 -35.50 1.30 15.39
N GLY A 403 -36.08 0.39 14.61
CA GLY A 403 -35.49 -0.90 14.23
C GLY A 403 -34.56 -0.87 13.01
N ALA A 404 -34.30 0.31 12.44
CA ALA A 404 -33.55 0.45 11.18
C ALA A 404 -32.02 0.35 11.31
N ASP A 405 -31.48 -0.20 12.40
CA ASP A 405 -30.03 -0.24 12.70
C ASP A 405 -29.17 -0.86 11.59
N SER A 406 -29.65 -1.94 10.97
CA SER A 406 -28.94 -2.60 9.86
C SER A 406 -28.87 -1.71 8.61
N ALA A 407 -29.96 -0.99 8.33
CA ALA A 407 -30.03 -0.03 7.24
C ALA A 407 -29.13 1.18 7.52
N LEU A 408 -29.11 1.68 8.76
CA LEU A 408 -28.21 2.75 9.19
C LEU A 408 -26.74 2.35 8.99
N LYS A 409 -26.32 1.20 9.53
CA LYS A 409 -24.94 0.70 9.35
C LYS A 409 -24.55 0.57 7.88
N THR A 410 -25.47 0.11 7.03
CA THR A 410 -25.25 0.01 5.59
C THR A 410 -25.03 1.38 4.95
N ASN A 411 -25.85 2.37 5.28
CA ASN A 411 -25.73 3.73 4.72
C ASN A 411 -24.50 4.47 5.27
N ILE A 412 -24.14 4.30 6.54
CA ILE A 412 -22.88 4.82 7.09
C ILE A 412 -21.69 4.26 6.33
N ARG A 413 -21.66 2.94 6.06
CA ARG A 413 -20.60 2.32 5.25
C ARG A 413 -20.53 2.92 3.84
N ARG A 414 -21.67 3.22 3.22
CA ARG A 414 -21.72 3.83 1.88
C ARG A 414 -21.30 5.29 1.90
N LEU A 415 -21.74 6.07 2.88
CA LEU A 415 -21.30 7.44 3.10
C LEU A 415 -19.78 7.49 3.26
N ARG A 416 -19.21 6.62 4.10
CA ARG A 416 -17.75 6.53 4.26
C ARG A 416 -17.03 6.26 2.95
N LYS A 417 -17.56 5.36 2.11
CA LYS A 417 -17.01 5.14 0.76
C LYS A 417 -17.01 6.37 -0.15
N LYS A 418 -17.87 7.35 0.13
CA LYS A 418 -18.00 8.58 -0.67
C LYS A 418 -17.22 9.75 -0.08
N ILE A 419 -17.10 9.83 1.25
CA ILE A 419 -16.53 10.98 1.93
C ILE A 419 -15.17 10.72 2.59
N GLU A 420 -14.88 9.48 2.97
CA GLU A 420 -13.60 9.19 3.62
C GLU A 420 -12.50 8.98 2.58
N PRO A 421 -11.27 9.48 2.83
CA PRO A 421 -10.11 9.11 2.04
C PRO A 421 -9.85 7.60 2.09
N ASP A 422 -10.05 7.00 3.26
CA ASP A 422 -10.11 5.56 3.47
C ASP A 422 -11.33 5.21 4.34
N PRO A 423 -12.34 4.51 3.79
CA PRO A 423 -13.58 4.18 4.51
C PRO A 423 -13.39 3.28 5.73
N THR A 424 -12.23 2.63 5.85
CA THR A 424 -11.90 1.73 6.97
C THR A 424 -11.20 2.44 8.13
N THR A 425 -10.63 3.63 7.88
CA THR A 425 -10.04 4.51 8.89
C THR A 425 -10.75 5.87 8.81
N PRO A 426 -12.03 5.95 9.22
CA PRO A 426 -12.85 7.13 9.01
C PRO A 426 -12.33 8.32 9.83
N ARG A 427 -12.14 9.46 9.15
CA ARG A 427 -11.73 10.72 9.77
C ARG A 427 -12.92 11.65 9.99
N PHE A 428 -13.87 11.67 9.06
CA PHE A 428 -14.98 12.61 9.10
C PHE A 428 -16.18 12.02 9.83
N LEU A 429 -16.62 10.83 9.45
CA LEU A 429 -17.79 10.17 10.00
C LEU A 429 -17.37 9.12 11.03
N LEU A 430 -17.22 9.56 12.28
CA LEU A 430 -16.75 8.76 13.40
C LEU A 430 -17.88 7.90 13.98
N THR A 431 -17.51 6.74 14.54
CA THR A 431 -18.44 5.85 15.26
C THR A 431 -18.00 5.76 16.71
N GLN A 432 -18.94 6.01 17.62
CA GLN A 432 -18.77 5.67 19.02
C GLN A 432 -19.58 4.42 19.32
N HIS A 433 -18.89 3.29 19.52
CA HIS A 433 -19.51 1.98 19.66
C HIS A 433 -20.58 1.98 20.77
N GLY A 434 -21.79 1.53 20.41
CA GLY A 434 -22.93 1.46 21.32
C GLY A 434 -23.68 2.78 21.56
N LEU A 435 -23.18 3.91 21.05
CA LEU A 435 -23.78 5.23 21.26
C LEU A 435 -24.32 5.84 19.96
N GLY A 436 -23.48 5.99 18.93
CA GLY A 436 -23.92 6.68 17.72
C GLY A 436 -22.80 7.10 16.77
N TYR A 437 -23.05 8.19 16.06
CA TYR A 437 -22.20 8.72 15.00
C TYR A 437 -21.99 10.22 15.16
N GLN A 438 -20.84 10.71 14.72
CA GLN A 438 -20.45 12.11 14.80
C GLN A 438 -19.77 12.49 13.48
N LEU A 439 -20.10 13.66 12.94
CA LEU A 439 -19.39 14.21 11.79
C LEU A 439 -18.39 15.27 12.26
N ASN A 440 -17.11 15.06 11.97
CA ASN A 440 -16.03 16.00 12.16
C ASN A 440 -15.77 16.75 10.83
N LEU A 441 -15.70 18.08 10.89
CA LEU A 441 -15.41 18.94 9.74
C LEU A 441 -13.93 19.37 9.65
N GLU A 442 -13.12 19.01 10.66
CA GLU A 442 -11.70 19.41 10.82
C GLU A 442 -10.69 18.26 10.62
#